data_AF-A0A3N6J5T3-F1
#
_entry.id   AF-A0A3N6J5T3-F1
#
_cell.length_a   1.000
_cell.length_b   1.000
_cell.length_c   1.000
_cell.angle_alpha   90.00
_cell.angle_beta   90.00
_cell.angle_gamma   90.00
#
_symmetry.space_group_name_H-M   'P 1'
#
loop_
_entity.id
_entity.type
_entity.pdbx_description
1 polymer ?
#
loop_
_entity_poly.entity_id
_entity_poly.type
_entity_poly.pdbx_seq_one_letter_code
_entity_poly.pdbx_strand_id
1 'polypeptide(L)'
;MARRISAGDLDARVDDPRAARPVRAQDEVAIVAGALDAMASTLQRKLQTEQRFTADVAHELRTRLTGLSAAAELLPPGRPAELVRDRVRAMRAPTEDLLEISRLDARTEQVDLAAHDLAPVAERVVRASGTDTEVRVTSAARVETDRRRLERVIGSLVANAHRHGALRWC
;
A
#
# COMPACT_ATOMS: atom_id res chain seq x y z
N MET A 1 -2.94 13.64 39.07
CA MET A 1 -2.26 14.70 38.29
C MET A 1 -2.13 14.39 36.79
N ALA A 2 -2.02 13.12 36.36
CA ALA A 2 -1.90 12.74 34.95
C ALA A 2 -3.04 13.19 33.99
N ARG A 3 -4.16 13.71 34.50
CA ARG A 3 -5.28 14.22 33.69
C ARG A 3 -5.26 15.73 33.42
N ARG A 4 -4.35 16.51 34.02
CA ARG A 4 -4.34 17.97 33.88
C ARG A 4 -3.32 18.52 32.88
N ILE A 5 -2.31 17.73 32.49
CA ILE A 5 -1.27 18.14 31.52
C ILE A 5 -1.76 17.99 30.06
N SER A 6 -2.78 17.15 29.82
CA SER A 6 -3.39 16.99 28.48
C SER A 6 -4.16 18.21 27.95
N ALA A 7 -4.32 19.28 28.73
CA ALA A 7 -5.09 20.47 28.33
C ALA A 7 -4.23 21.66 27.85
N GLY A 8 -2.91 21.50 27.72
CA GLY A 8 -2.05 22.52 27.10
C GLY A 8 -1.70 23.72 27.98
N ASP A 9 -1.89 23.62 29.30
CA ASP A 9 -1.43 24.64 30.24
C ASP A 9 -0.10 24.21 30.87
N LEU A 10 1.00 24.75 30.33
CA LEU A 10 2.37 24.53 30.82
C LEU A 10 2.80 25.59 31.84
N ASP A 11 1.93 26.55 32.18
CA ASP A 11 2.28 27.70 33.04
C ASP A 11 1.67 27.64 34.45
N ALA A 12 1.04 26.52 34.83
CA ALA A 12 0.62 26.26 36.21
C ALA A 12 1.83 25.99 37.13
N ARG A 13 2.63 27.03 37.39
CA ARG A 13 3.73 27.01 38.36
C ARG A 13 3.18 26.68 39.74
N VAL A 14 3.79 25.66 40.32
CA VAL A 14 3.54 25.15 41.68
C VAL A 14 4.22 26.10 42.66
N ASP A 15 3.49 27.09 43.18
CA ASP A 15 3.88 27.84 44.39
C ASP A 15 3.58 26.98 45.65
N ASP A 16 4.17 25.79 45.73
CA ASP A 16 4.25 25.01 46.97
C ASP A 16 5.69 24.98 47.48
N PRO A 17 6.02 25.76 48.53
CA PRO A 17 7.37 25.85 49.08
C PRO A 17 7.89 24.55 49.73
N ARG A 18 7.10 23.47 49.79
CA ARG A 18 7.55 22.16 50.29
C ARG A 18 7.88 21.13 49.20
N ALA A 19 7.63 21.45 47.93
CA ALA A 19 7.84 20.54 46.80
C ALA A 19 9.09 20.86 45.96
N ALA A 20 9.98 21.75 46.44
CA ALA A 20 11.19 22.17 45.73
C ALA A 20 12.30 21.09 45.76
N ARG A 21 12.04 19.92 45.16
CA ARG A 21 13.13 19.08 44.67
C ARG A 21 13.49 19.59 43.28
N PRO A 22 14.72 20.11 43.05
CA PRO A 22 15.12 20.53 41.72
C PRO A 22 15.03 19.30 40.80
N VAL A 23 14.13 19.39 39.82
CA VAL A 23 14.02 18.39 38.75
C VAL A 23 15.37 18.39 38.05
N ARG A 24 16.07 17.25 38.06
CA ARG A 24 17.40 17.18 37.44
C ARG A 24 17.22 17.24 35.93
N ALA A 25 18.18 17.77 35.18
CA ALA A 25 18.13 17.79 33.72
C ALA A 25 17.88 16.38 33.10
N GLN A 26 18.30 15.32 33.80
CA GLN A 26 18.02 13.92 33.44
C GLN A 26 16.52 13.55 33.55
N ASP A 27 15.81 14.13 34.51
CA ASP A 27 14.37 13.92 34.71
C ASP A 27 13.58 14.65 33.59
N GLU A 28 13.99 15.85 33.17
CA GLU A 28 13.36 16.58 32.05
C GLU A 28 13.52 15.83 30.72
N VAL A 29 14.73 15.32 30.43
CA VAL A 29 14.98 14.49 29.25
C VAL A 29 14.14 13.20 29.29
N ALA A 30 14.00 12.57 30.46
CA ALA A 30 13.16 11.39 30.62
C ALA A 30 11.66 11.69 30.39
N ILE A 31 11.18 12.85 30.83
CA ILE A 31 9.80 13.30 30.59
C ILE A 31 9.55 13.52 29.09
N VAL A 32 10.48 14.19 28.39
CA VAL A 32 10.37 14.44 26.94
C VAL A 32 10.46 13.14 26.16
N ALA A 33 11.37 12.24 26.51
CA ALA A 33 11.49 10.92 25.90
C ALA A 33 10.19 10.11 26.06
N GLY A 34 9.60 10.11 27.26
CA GLY A 34 8.31 9.45 27.50
C GLY A 34 7.16 10.05 26.70
N ALA A 35 7.13 11.39 26.54
CA ALA A 35 6.15 12.06 25.69
C ALA A 35 6.33 11.71 24.21
N LEU A 36 7.57 11.63 23.73
CA LEU A 36 7.90 11.23 22.37
C LEU A 36 7.47 9.79 22.09
N ASP A 37 7.75 8.86 23.00
CA ASP A 37 7.34 7.46 22.87
C ASP A 37 5.82 7.29 22.87
N ALA A 38 5.10 8.07 23.68
CA ALA A 38 3.64 8.08 23.69
C ALA A 38 3.04 8.63 22.38
N MET A 39 3.66 9.68 21.82
CA MET A 39 3.28 10.22 20.51
C MET A 39 3.57 9.23 19.39
N ALA A 40 4.76 8.61 19.38
CA ALA A 40 5.15 7.59 18.41
C ALA A 40 4.19 6.39 18.45
N SER A 41 3.86 5.90 19.64
CA SER A 41 2.90 4.80 19.85
C SER A 41 1.50 5.16 19.36
N THR A 42 1.08 6.42 19.52
CA THR A 42 -0.23 6.89 19.04
C THR A 42 -0.26 6.99 17.52
N LEU A 43 0.79 7.53 16.91
CA LEU A 43 0.92 7.59 15.46
C LEU A 43 0.95 6.19 14.84
N GLN A 44 1.71 5.26 15.43
CA GLN A 44 1.77 3.87 14.99
C GLN A 44 0.40 3.19 15.03
N ARG A 45 -0.38 3.37 16.10
CA ARG A 45 -1.75 2.84 16.19
C ARG A 45 -2.66 3.42 15.12
N LYS A 46 -2.60 4.74 14.86
CA LYS A 46 -3.40 5.38 13.82
C LYS A 46 -3.09 4.82 12.44
N LEU A 47 -1.81 4.69 12.09
CA LEU A 47 -1.37 4.10 10.83
C LEU A 47 -1.88 2.66 10.67
N GLN A 48 -1.77 1.83 11.71
CA GLN A 48 -2.31 0.47 11.69
C GLN A 48 -3.83 0.41 11.50
N THR A 49 -4.57 1.34 12.12
CA THR A 49 -6.02 1.45 11.95
C THR A 49 -6.38 1.85 10.52
N GLU A 50 -5.72 2.87 9.94
CA GLU A 50 -5.97 3.27 8.56
C GLU A 50 -5.67 2.13 7.58
N GLN A 51 -4.55 1.42 7.77
CA GLN A 51 -4.19 0.28 6.92
C GLN A 51 -5.24 -0.84 6.95
N ARG A 52 -5.72 -1.21 8.13
CA ARG A 52 -6.80 -2.21 8.27
C ARG A 52 -8.09 -1.75 7.60
N PHE A 53 -8.47 -0.49 7.80
CA PHE A 53 -9.64 0.08 7.17
C PHE A 53 -9.55 0.02 5.63
N THR A 54 -8.41 0.41 5.04
CA THR A 54 -8.21 0.32 3.60
C THR A 54 -8.28 -1.13 3.09
N ALA A 55 -7.71 -2.08 3.83
CA ALA A 55 -7.76 -3.50 3.48
C ALA A 55 -9.20 -4.04 3.49
N ASP A 56 -9.98 -3.70 4.52
CA ASP A 56 -11.37 -4.13 4.66
C ASP A 56 -12.26 -3.55 3.55
N VAL A 57 -12.14 -2.24 3.28
CA VAL A 57 -12.87 -1.57 2.19
C VAL A 57 -12.58 -2.23 0.86
N ALA A 58 -11.31 -2.49 0.57
CA ALA A 58 -10.95 -3.01 -0.73
C ALA A 58 -11.24 -4.51 -0.88
N HIS A 59 -11.28 -5.28 0.22
CA HIS A 59 -11.84 -6.63 0.23
C HIS A 59 -13.33 -6.63 -0.09
N GLU A 60 -14.10 -5.71 0.52
CA GLU A 60 -15.53 -5.58 0.25
C GLU A 60 -15.80 -5.17 -1.21
N LEU A 61 -15.02 -4.21 -1.74
CA LEU A 61 -15.09 -3.81 -3.14
C LEU A 61 -14.81 -4.97 -4.09
N ARG A 62 -13.80 -5.81 -3.80
CA ARG A 62 -13.50 -7.01 -4.60
C ARG A 62 -14.68 -7.98 -4.65
N THR A 63 -15.32 -8.22 -3.51
CA THR A 63 -16.50 -9.09 -3.42
C THR A 63 -17.66 -8.52 -4.24
N ARG A 64 -17.95 -7.21 -4.10
CA ARG A 64 -19.00 -6.53 -4.88
C ARG A 64 -18.72 -6.55 -6.39
N LEU A 65 -17.47 -6.33 -6.80
CA LEU A 65 -17.05 -6.39 -8.21
C LEU A 65 -17.10 -7.81 -8.79
N THR A 66 -16.80 -8.83 -8.00
CA THR A 66 -16.99 -10.23 -8.39
C THR A 66 -18.45 -10.52 -8.69
N GLY A 67 -19.36 -10.07 -7.81
CA GLY A 67 -20.80 -10.20 -8.02
C GLY A 67 -21.29 -9.48 -9.27
N LEU A 68 -20.83 -8.24 -9.50
CA LEU A 68 -21.15 -7.49 -10.73
C LEU A 68 -20.60 -8.16 -11.99
N SER A 69 -19.40 -8.76 -11.92
CA SER A 69 -18.82 -9.52 -13.03
C SER A 69 -19.70 -10.72 -13.38
N ALA A 70 -20.11 -11.50 -12.38
CA ALA A 70 -21.00 -12.65 -12.57
C ALA A 70 -22.37 -12.24 -13.13
N ALA A 71 -22.94 -11.13 -12.65
CA ALA A 71 -24.19 -10.59 -13.19
C ALA A 71 -24.03 -10.14 -14.66
N ALA A 72 -22.87 -9.55 -15.02
CA ALA A 72 -22.58 -9.13 -16.39
C ALA A 72 -22.36 -10.31 -17.35
N GLU A 73 -22.03 -11.50 -16.84
CA GLU A 73 -21.96 -12.74 -17.63
C GLU A 73 -23.35 -13.24 -18.05
N LEU A 74 -24.39 -12.95 -17.25
CA LEU A 74 -25.79 -13.32 -17.54
C LEU A 74 -26.47 -12.39 -18.56
N LEU A 75 -25.85 -11.26 -18.91
CA LEU A 75 -26.41 -10.34 -19.90
C LEU A 75 -26.42 -10.97 -21.30
N PRO A 76 -27.48 -10.75 -22.09
CA PRO A 76 -27.51 -11.23 -23.48
C PRO A 76 -26.36 -10.61 -24.29
N PRO A 77 -25.74 -11.37 -25.21
CA PRO A 77 -24.62 -10.88 -25.99
C PRO A 77 -25.02 -9.65 -26.81
N GLY A 78 -24.17 -8.63 -26.80
CA GLY A 78 -24.39 -7.37 -27.50
C GLY A 78 -23.64 -6.21 -26.87
N ARG A 79 -23.67 -5.06 -27.55
CA ARG A 79 -22.95 -3.85 -27.15
C ARG A 79 -23.17 -3.43 -25.68
N PRO A 80 -24.38 -3.52 -25.11
CA PRO A 80 -24.59 -3.19 -23.69
C PRO A 80 -23.84 -4.12 -22.73
N ALA A 81 -23.77 -5.43 -23.02
CA ALA A 81 -23.07 -6.38 -22.18
C ALA A 81 -21.55 -6.15 -22.20
N GLU A 82 -20.99 -5.84 -23.37
CA GLU A 82 -19.58 -5.45 -23.52
C GLU A 82 -19.25 -4.20 -22.68
N LEU A 83 -20.06 -3.15 -22.78
CA LEU A 83 -19.86 -1.91 -22.03
C LEU A 83 -19.87 -2.13 -20.52
N VAL A 84 -20.79 -2.97 -20.02
CA VAL A 84 -20.86 -3.31 -18.59
C VAL A 84 -19.62 -4.10 -18.16
N ARG A 85 -19.20 -5.11 -18.94
CA ARG A 85 -18.01 -5.91 -18.64
C ARG A 85 -16.74 -5.06 -18.63
N ASP A 86 -16.60 -4.14 -19.59
CA ASP A 86 -15.46 -3.23 -19.65
C ASP A 86 -15.45 -2.26 -18.47
N ARG A 87 -16.62 -1.75 -18.06
CA ARG A 87 -16.73 -0.89 -16.88
C ARG A 87 -16.34 -1.62 -15.59
N VAL A 88 -16.79 -2.86 -15.42
CA VAL A 88 -16.43 -3.70 -14.27
C VAL A 88 -14.93 -4.01 -14.26
N ARG A 89 -14.34 -4.33 -15.42
CA ARG A 89 -12.88 -4.55 -15.55
C ARG A 89 -12.09 -3.29 -15.19
N ALA A 90 -12.54 -2.12 -15.64
CA ALA A 90 -11.91 -0.84 -15.34
C ALA A 90 -11.99 -0.47 -13.85
N MET A 91 -13.01 -0.91 -13.12
CA MET A 91 -13.11 -0.71 -11.66
C MET A 91 -12.27 -1.71 -10.84
N ARG A 92 -11.96 -2.88 -11.43
CA ARG A 92 -11.17 -3.93 -10.77
C ARG A 92 -9.70 -3.51 -10.59
N ALA A 93 -9.08 -2.93 -11.62
CA ALA A 93 -7.67 -2.53 -11.58
C ALA A 93 -7.36 -1.51 -10.45
N PRO A 94 -8.10 -0.39 -10.29
CA PRO A 94 -7.87 0.53 -9.17
C PRO A 94 -8.09 -0.09 -7.78
N THR A 95 -9.02 -1.05 -7.66
CA THR A 95 -9.30 -1.73 -6.38
C THR A 95 -8.15 -2.69 -6.02
N GLU A 96 -7.61 -3.39 -7.01
CA GLU A 96 -6.43 -4.23 -6.86
C GLU A 96 -5.19 -3.40 -6.48
N ASP A 97 -5.01 -2.23 -7.10
CA ASP A 97 -3.92 -1.30 -6.78
C ASP A 97 -4.02 -0.75 -5.33
N LEU A 98 -5.22 -0.40 -4.86
CA LEU A 98 -5.46 0.08 -3.49
C LEU A 98 -5.16 -0.99 -2.43
N LEU A 99 -5.58 -2.23 -2.66
CA LEU A 99 -5.26 -3.37 -1.78
C LEU A 99 -3.77 -3.55 -1.63
N GLU A 100 -3.04 -3.29 -2.70
CA GLU A 100 -1.63 -3.56 -2.73
C GLU A 100 -0.79 -2.46 -2.10
N ILE A 101 -1.18 -1.19 -2.27
CA ILE A 101 -0.63 -0.07 -1.49
C ILE A 101 -0.85 -0.33 0.01
N SER A 102 -2.07 -0.72 0.40
CA SER A 102 -2.40 -1.04 1.80
C SER A 102 -1.52 -2.19 2.36
N ARG A 103 -1.24 -3.23 1.56
CA ARG A 103 -0.34 -4.33 1.96
C ARG A 103 1.13 -3.91 2.08
N LEU A 104 1.62 -3.09 1.14
CA LEU A 104 2.98 -2.57 1.17
C LEU A 104 3.20 -1.64 2.37
N ASP A 105 2.25 -0.74 2.64
CA ASP A 105 2.32 0.20 3.75
C ASP A 105 2.24 -0.50 5.11
N ALA A 106 1.49 -1.61 5.19
CA ALA A 106 1.37 -2.38 6.42
C ALA A 106 2.67 -3.09 6.85
N ARG A 107 3.68 -3.20 5.97
CA ARG A 107 4.91 -3.99 6.20
C ARG A 107 4.66 -5.41 6.75
N THR A 108 3.43 -5.93 6.63
CA THR A 108 3.00 -7.23 7.16
C THR A 108 3.35 -8.38 6.22
N GLU A 109 3.82 -8.07 5.02
CA GLU A 109 4.19 -9.07 4.04
C GLU A 109 5.62 -9.55 4.32
N GLN A 110 5.75 -10.81 4.76
CA GLN A 110 7.05 -11.49 4.77
C GLN A 110 7.56 -11.52 3.34
N VAL A 111 8.65 -10.80 3.08
CA VAL A 111 9.32 -10.81 1.79
C VAL A 111 9.96 -12.18 1.62
N ASP A 112 9.45 -12.97 0.68
CA ASP A 112 10.01 -14.28 0.36
C ASP A 112 11.12 -14.08 -0.67
N LEU A 113 12.32 -13.76 -0.17
CA LEU A 113 13.49 -13.53 -1.01
C LEU A 113 14.04 -14.86 -1.50
N ALA A 114 14.08 -15.03 -2.82
CA ALA A 114 14.74 -16.15 -3.45
C ALA A 114 15.45 -15.72 -4.75
N ALA A 115 16.44 -16.51 -5.17
CA ALA A 115 17.20 -16.26 -6.39
C ALA A 115 16.38 -16.65 -7.64
N HIS A 116 15.94 -15.65 -8.40
CA HIS A 116 15.11 -15.83 -9.59
C HIS A 116 15.83 -15.41 -10.86
N ASP A 117 15.66 -16.21 -11.93
CA ASP A 117 16.04 -15.81 -13.29
C ASP A 117 15.05 -14.76 -13.80
N LEU A 118 15.55 -13.59 -14.22
CA LEU A 118 14.71 -12.47 -14.66
C LEU A 118 13.95 -12.76 -15.96
N ALA A 119 14.60 -13.43 -16.92
CA ALA A 119 14.03 -13.65 -18.25
C ALA A 119 12.73 -14.46 -18.23
N PRO A 120 12.64 -15.64 -17.58
CA PRO A 120 11.39 -16.40 -17.50
C PRO A 120 10.26 -15.67 -16.77
N VAL A 121 10.59 -14.79 -15.83
CA VAL A 121 9.61 -13.97 -15.11
C VAL A 121 9.04 -12.90 -16.04
N ALA A 122 9.90 -12.16 -16.73
CA ALA A 122 9.49 -11.11 -17.67
C ALA A 122 8.65 -11.68 -18.84
N GLU A 123 9.09 -12.79 -19.45
CA GLU A 123 8.36 -13.47 -20.53
C GLU A 123 6.95 -13.91 -20.10
N ARG A 124 6.82 -14.45 -18.88
CA ARG A 124 5.54 -14.89 -18.34
C ARG A 124 4.60 -13.71 -18.13
N VAL A 125 5.09 -12.63 -17.55
CA VAL A 125 4.30 -11.41 -17.29
C VAL A 125 3.84 -10.78 -18.59
N VAL A 126 4.75 -10.63 -19.56
CA VAL A 126 4.42 -10.08 -20.88
C VAL A 126 3.38 -10.93 -21.59
N ARG A 127 3.54 -12.26 -21.60
CA ARG A 127 2.55 -13.18 -22.19
C ARG A 127 1.19 -13.07 -21.51
N ALA A 128 1.17 -13.00 -20.19
CA ALA A 128 -0.05 -12.86 -19.40
C ALA A 128 -0.73 -11.49 -19.59
N SER A 129 0.03 -10.45 -19.95
CA SER A 129 -0.51 -9.10 -20.19
C SER A 129 -1.40 -9.03 -21.44
N GLY A 130 -1.24 -9.95 -22.40
CA GLY A 130 -1.98 -9.95 -23.66
C GLY A 130 -1.68 -8.74 -24.55
N THR A 131 -0.59 -8.02 -24.28
CA THR A 131 -0.15 -6.86 -25.05
C THR A 131 0.86 -7.25 -26.13
N ASP A 132 0.93 -6.48 -27.22
CA ASP A 132 1.97 -6.65 -28.25
C ASP A 132 3.30 -6.10 -27.73
N THR A 133 4.03 -6.94 -26.99
CA THR A 133 5.30 -6.58 -26.34
C THR A 133 6.35 -7.65 -26.62
N GLU A 134 7.50 -7.25 -27.16
CA GLU A 134 8.67 -8.12 -27.35
C GLU A 134 9.54 -8.14 -26.09
N VAL A 135 9.98 -9.33 -25.66
CA VAL A 135 10.99 -9.49 -24.59
C VAL A 135 12.33 -9.82 -25.23
N ARG A 136 13.30 -8.90 -25.10
CA ARG A 136 14.69 -9.11 -25.54
C ARG A 136 15.61 -9.22 -24.32
N VAL A 137 16.25 -10.38 -24.18
CA VAL A 137 17.19 -10.68 -23.09
C VAL A 137 18.61 -10.48 -23.62
N THR A 138 19.33 -9.48 -23.11
CA THR A 138 20.72 -9.18 -23.52
C THR A 138 21.76 -9.96 -22.73
N SER A 139 21.44 -10.37 -21.51
CA SER A 139 22.29 -11.18 -20.64
C SER A 139 21.44 -11.96 -19.64
N ALA A 140 21.85 -13.18 -19.32
CA ALA A 140 21.25 -13.93 -18.22
C ALA A 140 21.54 -13.21 -16.90
N ALA A 141 20.51 -13.01 -16.09
CA ALA A 141 20.60 -12.34 -14.80
C ALA A 141 19.74 -13.08 -13.77
N ARG A 142 20.39 -13.43 -12.64
CA ARG A 142 19.71 -13.92 -11.44
C ARG A 142 19.76 -12.85 -10.38
N VAL A 143 18.61 -12.57 -9.78
CA VAL A 143 18.48 -11.61 -8.69
C VAL A 143 17.78 -12.24 -7.51
N GLU A 144 18.22 -11.88 -6.31
CA GLU A 144 17.52 -12.22 -5.07
C GLU A 144 16.42 -11.19 -4.86
N THR A 145 15.17 -11.62 -5.00
CA THR A 145 14.00 -10.75 -4.89
C THR A 145 12.76 -11.57 -4.57
N ASP A 146 11.69 -10.89 -4.15
CA ASP A 146 10.36 -11.49 -4.12
C ASP A 146 9.82 -11.57 -5.56
N ARG A 147 9.46 -12.79 -5.98
CA ARG A 147 8.96 -13.05 -7.33
C ARG A 147 7.67 -12.31 -7.64
N ARG A 148 6.71 -12.25 -6.71
CA ARG A 148 5.39 -11.66 -6.94
C ARG A 148 5.52 -10.15 -7.15
N ARG A 149 6.39 -9.51 -6.37
CA ARG A 149 6.73 -8.09 -6.51
C ARG A 149 7.41 -7.80 -7.84
N LEU A 150 8.36 -8.63 -8.23
CA LEU A 150 9.03 -8.51 -9.52
C LEU A 150 8.02 -8.64 -10.69
N GLU A 151 7.15 -9.65 -10.65
CA GLU A 151 6.11 -9.86 -11.67
C GLU A 151 5.19 -8.64 -11.80
N ARG A 152 4.81 -8.03 -10.68
CA ARG A 152 4.00 -6.81 -10.67
C ARG A 152 4.73 -5.61 -11.21
N VAL A 153 5.95 -5.33 -10.77
CA VAL A 153 6.72 -4.17 -11.26
C VAL A 153 6.81 -4.22 -12.77
N ILE A 154 7.14 -5.39 -13.32
CA ILE A 154 7.19 -5.61 -14.77
C ILE A 154 5.82 -5.37 -15.40
N GLY A 155 4.74 -5.94 -14.84
CA GLY A 155 3.39 -5.79 -15.38
C GLY A 155 2.90 -4.34 -15.37
N SER A 156 3.21 -3.59 -14.31
CA SER A 156 2.91 -2.17 -14.18
C SER A 156 3.65 -1.34 -15.22
N LEU A 157 4.95 -1.60 -15.40
CA LEU A 157 5.78 -0.92 -16.41
C LEU A 157 5.27 -1.19 -17.83
N VAL A 158 4.91 -2.44 -18.15
CA VAL A 158 4.32 -2.81 -19.46
C VAL A 158 2.99 -2.10 -19.67
N ALA A 159 2.08 -2.13 -18.68
CA ALA A 159 0.80 -1.45 -18.78
C ALA A 159 0.96 0.08 -18.92
N ASN A 160 1.95 0.65 -18.24
CA ASN A 160 2.30 2.07 -18.34
C ASN A 160 2.84 2.42 -19.73
N ALA A 161 3.73 1.58 -20.28
CA ALA A 161 4.28 1.75 -21.62
C ALA A 161 3.19 1.73 -22.69
N HIS A 162 2.21 0.82 -22.62
CA HIS A 162 1.10 0.80 -23.58
C HIS A 162 0.13 1.97 -23.41
N ARG A 163 -0.11 2.41 -22.17
CA ARG A 163 -1.05 3.52 -21.88
C ARG A 163 -0.48 4.89 -22.25
N HIS A 164 0.83 5.08 -22.10
CA HIS A 164 1.47 6.40 -22.22
C HIS A 164 2.56 6.46 -23.29
N GLY A 165 3.10 5.34 -23.75
CA GLY A 165 4.16 5.26 -24.76
C GLY A 165 3.72 5.59 -26.18
N ALA A 166 2.42 5.72 -26.45
CA ALA A 166 1.91 6.19 -27.74
C ALA A 166 2.15 7.70 -28.00
N LEU A 167 2.77 8.43 -27.05
CA LEU A 167 3.25 9.78 -27.29
C LEU A 167 4.67 9.75 -27.87
N ARG A 168 4.72 9.84 -29.20
CA ARG A 168 5.81 10.33 -30.07
C ARG A 168 6.97 9.37 -30.41
N TRP A 169 6.85 8.76 -31.59
CA TRP A 169 7.93 8.68 -32.58
C TRP A 169 7.35 8.84 -33.99
N CYS A 170 7.08 10.10 -34.36
CA CYS A 170 7.14 10.58 -35.76
C CYS A 170 8.35 11.50 -35.85
#